data_AF-A0A6G1FS13-F1
#
_entry.id   AF-A0A6G1FS13-F1
#
_cell.length_a   1.000
_cell.length_b   1.000
_cell.length_c   1.000
_cell.angle_alpha   90.00
_cell.angle_beta   90.00
_cell.angle_gamma   90.00
#
_symmetry.space_group_name_H-M   'P 1'
#
loop_
_entity.id
_entity.type
_entity.pdbx_description
1 polymer ?
#
loop_
_entity_poly.entity_id
_entity_poly.type
_entity_poly.pdbx_seq_one_letter_code
_entity_poly.pdbx_strand_id
1 'polypeptide(L)'
;MGKSSKSQEKIAKKGSKEHDGANAVVTTTKRPEAVSEPAVDVLLESGYSKDTLKKIDEEFVPFYLRQVTTELSDDLDKLRNATDFSAKSLPILIQALQEGHIIFSPEQKARIMRVDRD
;
A
#
# COMPACT_ATOMS: atom_id res chain seq x y z
N MET A 1 7.96 -6.67 72.91
CA MET A 1 7.24 -7.85 72.38
C MET A 1 6.75 -7.54 70.97
N GLY A 2 6.52 -8.48 70.04
CA GLY A 2 6.91 -9.90 70.03
C GLY A 2 6.06 -10.77 69.09
N LYS A 3 6.70 -11.33 68.04
CA LYS A 3 6.19 -12.33 67.05
C LYS A 3 5.08 -11.81 66.09
N SER A 4 5.00 -12.12 64.78
CA SER A 4 5.58 -13.11 63.84
C SER A 4 4.68 -14.31 63.47
N SER A 5 4.06 -14.22 62.29
CA SER A 5 3.64 -15.28 61.34
C SER A 5 3.39 -14.56 59.99
N LYS A 6 3.91 -14.89 58.81
CA LYS A 6 4.65 -16.03 58.23
C LYS A 6 3.88 -17.34 58.03
N SER A 7 3.36 -17.50 56.80
CA SER A 7 3.28 -18.79 56.11
C SER A 7 3.89 -18.66 54.71
N GLN A 8 4.83 -19.55 54.38
CA GLN A 8 5.15 -19.95 53.01
C GLN A 8 4.33 -21.24 52.70
N GLU A 9 4.32 -21.84 51.51
CA GLU A 9 5.08 -23.09 51.19
C GLU A 9 4.15 -23.96 50.29
N LYS A 10 4.47 -24.63 49.17
CA LYS A 10 5.54 -24.55 48.14
C LYS A 10 5.06 -25.21 46.80
N ILE A 11 5.80 -24.99 45.70
CA ILE A 11 6.21 -25.89 44.57
C ILE A 11 5.65 -27.36 44.63
N ALA A 12 5.32 -28.11 43.54
CA ALA A 12 5.98 -28.21 42.23
C ALA A 12 5.35 -29.15 41.16
N LYS A 13 5.72 -28.91 39.87
CA LYS A 13 6.20 -29.91 38.83
C LYS A 13 5.22 -31.02 38.33
N LYS A 14 5.38 -31.65 37.13
CA LYS A 14 6.36 -31.56 36.00
C LYS A 14 5.86 -32.31 34.74
N GLY A 15 6.18 -31.79 33.55
CA GLY A 15 6.20 -32.52 32.25
C GLY A 15 4.83 -32.85 31.64
N SER A 16 4.67 -33.20 30.36
CA SER A 16 5.54 -33.19 29.15
C SER A 16 4.59 -33.15 27.92
N LYS A 17 4.98 -32.96 26.65
CA LYS A 17 6.26 -33.04 25.92
C LYS A 17 6.18 -32.15 24.65
N GLU A 18 7.25 -32.00 23.88
CA GLU A 18 7.22 -31.27 22.59
C GLU A 18 6.35 -31.98 21.53
N HIS A 19 5.88 -31.21 20.54
CA HIS A 19 5.97 -31.62 19.14
C HIS A 19 6.47 -30.45 18.28
N ASP A 20 7.51 -30.73 17.49
CA ASP A 20 8.05 -29.87 16.44
C ASP A 20 7.14 -29.93 15.19
N GLY A 21 7.18 -28.93 14.32
CA GLY A 21 6.30 -28.85 13.14
C GLY A 21 6.14 -27.45 12.55
N ALA A 22 7.01 -27.11 11.60
CA ALA A 22 7.09 -25.80 10.94
C ALA A 22 5.89 -25.40 10.04
N ASN A 23 6.01 -24.20 9.46
CA ASN A 23 5.18 -23.55 8.43
C ASN A 23 3.84 -22.90 8.87
N ALA A 24 3.41 -21.76 8.30
CA ALA A 24 4.03 -20.95 7.24
C ALA A 24 3.80 -19.44 7.44
N VAL A 25 4.82 -18.66 7.08
CA VAL A 25 4.75 -17.35 6.39
C VAL A 25 3.45 -16.55 6.60
N VAL A 26 3.42 -15.69 7.62
CA VAL A 26 2.68 -14.42 7.49
C VAL A 26 3.54 -13.55 6.59
N THR A 27 3.18 -13.49 5.31
CA THR A 27 3.97 -12.82 4.28
C THR A 27 4.16 -11.36 4.65
N THR A 28 5.40 -10.88 4.61
CA THR A 28 5.69 -9.45 4.46
C THR A 28 4.77 -8.91 3.37
N THR A 29 3.99 -7.88 3.64
CA THR A 29 3.26 -7.16 2.58
C THR A 29 4.29 -6.58 1.64
N LYS A 30 4.59 -7.32 0.57
CA LYS A 30 5.42 -6.82 -0.51
C LYS A 30 4.69 -5.60 -1.08
N ARG A 31 5.26 -4.42 -0.82
CA ARG A 31 5.31 -3.34 -1.82
C ARG A 31 5.54 -4.02 -3.18
N PRO A 32 4.79 -3.71 -4.24
CA PRO A 32 5.06 -4.26 -5.57
C PRO A 32 6.50 -3.88 -5.97
N GLU A 33 7.40 -4.86 -5.87
CA GLU A 33 8.83 -4.71 -6.16
C GLU A 33 9.00 -4.70 -7.68
N ALA A 34 8.99 -3.49 -8.22
CA ALA A 34 9.00 -3.17 -9.64
C ALA A 34 7.74 -3.64 -10.41
N VAL A 35 7.35 -2.82 -11.39
CA VAL A 35 6.66 -3.32 -12.58
C VAL A 35 7.63 -4.32 -13.22
N SER A 36 7.23 -5.57 -13.41
CA SER A 36 8.13 -6.58 -13.99
C SER A 36 8.54 -6.17 -15.40
N GLU A 37 9.85 -6.18 -15.65
CA GLU A 37 10.48 -5.74 -16.91
C GLU A 37 9.80 -6.25 -18.21
N PRO A 38 9.28 -7.49 -18.33
CA PRO A 38 8.48 -7.90 -19.50
C PRO A 38 7.30 -6.98 -19.87
N ALA A 39 6.78 -6.16 -18.95
CA ALA A 39 5.75 -5.17 -19.28
C ALA A 39 6.25 -4.05 -20.19
N VAL A 40 7.51 -3.61 -20.06
CA VAL A 40 8.07 -2.56 -20.95
C VAL A 40 8.54 -3.13 -22.29
N ASP A 41 9.04 -4.37 -22.32
CA ASP A 41 9.43 -5.03 -23.57
C ASP A 41 8.21 -5.28 -24.49
N VAL A 42 7.11 -5.80 -23.94
CA VAL A 42 5.85 -5.97 -24.68
C VAL A 42 5.27 -4.62 -25.14
N LEU A 43 5.51 -3.53 -24.40
CA LEU A 43 5.08 -2.19 -24.81
C LEU A 43 5.91 -1.61 -25.96
N LEU A 44 7.22 -1.85 -25.95
CA LEU A 44 8.12 -1.53 -27.06
C LEU A 44 7.71 -2.30 -28.33
N GLU A 45 7.44 -3.60 -28.21
CA GLU A 45 6.88 -4.41 -29.31
C GLU A 45 5.51 -3.92 -29.79
N SER A 46 4.70 -3.32 -28.90
CA SER A 46 3.38 -2.80 -29.25
C SER A 46 3.41 -1.45 -30.00
N GLY A 47 4.56 -0.78 -30.10
CA GLY A 47 4.72 0.50 -30.81
C GLY A 47 4.72 1.76 -29.92
N TYR A 48 5.11 1.65 -28.65
CA TYR A 48 5.47 2.83 -27.85
C TYR A 48 6.98 2.96 -27.76
N SER A 49 7.53 4.14 -28.08
CA SER A 49 8.95 4.43 -27.86
C SER A 49 9.27 4.50 -26.37
N LYS A 50 10.53 4.23 -26.01
CA LYS A 50 11.02 4.32 -24.62
C LYS A 50 10.85 5.73 -24.03
N ASP A 51 10.96 6.77 -24.87
CA ASP A 51 10.76 8.16 -24.45
C ASP A 51 9.28 8.48 -24.23
N THR A 52 8.37 7.93 -25.04
CA THR A 52 6.91 8.06 -24.83
C THR A 52 6.47 7.32 -23.55
N LEU A 53 6.97 6.10 -23.29
CA LEU A 53 6.74 5.40 -22.02
C LEU A 53 7.25 6.20 -20.80
N LYS A 54 8.44 6.82 -20.91
CA LYS A 54 8.99 7.68 -19.86
C LYS A 54 8.11 8.90 -19.58
N LYS A 55 7.64 9.60 -20.62
CA LYS A 55 6.70 10.74 -20.49
C LYS A 55 5.39 10.30 -19.81
N ILE A 56 4.83 9.16 -20.23
CA ILE A 56 3.61 8.61 -19.62
C ILE A 56 3.81 8.41 -18.11
N ASP A 57 4.92 7.80 -17.67
CA ASP A 57 5.17 7.61 -16.24
C ASP A 57 5.40 8.92 -15.47
N GLU A 58 6.02 9.93 -16.07
CA GLU A 58 6.25 11.26 -15.48
C GLU A 58 4.97 12.11 -15.40
N GLU A 59 4.09 12.03 -16.40
CA GLU A 59 2.86 12.84 -16.50
C GLU A 59 1.62 12.16 -15.91
N PHE A 60 1.59 10.84 -15.77
CA PHE A 60 0.41 10.12 -15.25
C PHE A 60 0.06 10.49 -13.81
N VAL A 61 1.04 10.75 -12.94
CA VAL A 61 0.77 11.08 -11.53
C VAL A 61 -0.01 12.39 -11.36
N PRO A 62 0.40 13.54 -11.93
CA PRO A 62 -0.40 14.77 -11.86
C PRO A 62 -1.69 14.71 -12.68
N PHE A 63 -1.76 13.90 -13.75
CA PHE A 63 -3.02 13.60 -14.45
C PHE A 63 -4.02 12.88 -13.52
N TYR A 64 -3.58 11.77 -12.92
CA TYR A 64 -4.37 10.88 -12.08
C TYR A 64 -4.90 11.61 -10.84
N LEU A 65 -4.03 12.33 -10.12
CA LEU A 65 -4.43 13.11 -8.95
C LEU A 65 -5.51 14.13 -9.29
N ARG A 66 -5.37 14.86 -10.40
CA ARG A 66 -6.38 15.83 -10.86
C ARG A 66 -7.71 15.15 -11.17
N GLN A 67 -7.69 14.01 -11.86
CA GLN A 67 -8.92 13.29 -12.19
C GLN A 67 -9.61 12.78 -10.92
N VAL A 68 -8.91 12.01 -10.07
CA VAL A 68 -9.50 11.41 -8.87
C VAL A 68 -10.00 12.46 -7.88
N THR A 69 -9.29 13.57 -7.68
CA THR A 69 -9.78 14.67 -6.80
C THR A 69 -10.96 15.45 -7.40
N THR A 70 -11.17 15.38 -8.72
CA THR A 70 -12.38 15.92 -9.37
C THR A 70 -13.56 14.97 -9.21
N GLU A 71 -13.40 13.69 -9.54
CA GLU A 71 -14.47 12.67 -9.45
C GLU A 71 -14.94 12.45 -8.00
N LEU A 72 -14.02 12.46 -7.03
CA LEU A 72 -14.33 12.28 -5.60
C LEU A 72 -14.61 13.61 -4.89
N SER A 73 -14.78 14.74 -5.59
CA SER A 73 -14.94 16.08 -4.98
C SER A 73 -16.05 16.12 -3.92
N ASP A 74 -17.25 15.63 -4.23
CA ASP A 74 -18.36 15.49 -3.28
C ASP A 74 -18.00 14.66 -2.05
N ASP A 75 -17.26 13.56 -2.22
CA ASP A 75 -16.88 12.65 -1.13
C ASP A 75 -15.70 13.19 -0.30
N LEU A 76 -14.81 13.98 -0.90
CA LEU A 76 -13.75 14.71 -0.21
C LEU A 76 -14.34 15.84 0.66
N ASP A 77 -15.37 16.55 0.19
CA ASP A 77 -16.07 17.52 1.03
C ASP A 77 -16.93 16.85 2.13
N LYS A 78 -17.57 15.69 1.87
CA LYS A 78 -18.20 14.89 2.94
C LYS A 78 -17.18 14.47 4.00
N LEU A 79 -16.05 13.90 3.58
CA LEU A 79 -14.95 13.46 4.44
C LEU A 79 -14.37 14.63 5.25
N ARG A 80 -14.17 15.79 4.62
CA ARG A 80 -13.68 17.01 5.28
C ARG A 80 -14.62 17.55 6.36
N ASN A 81 -15.93 17.32 6.22
CA ASN A 81 -16.95 17.71 7.19
C ASN A 81 -17.27 16.61 8.22
N ALA A 82 -16.60 15.45 8.16
CA ALA A 82 -16.76 14.38 9.14
C ALA A 82 -16.14 14.77 10.49
N THR A 83 -16.75 14.34 11.60
CA THR A 83 -16.39 14.77 12.97
C THR A 83 -15.05 14.21 13.48
N ASP A 84 -14.50 13.19 12.81
CA ASP A 84 -13.22 12.55 13.08
C ASP A 84 -12.09 13.02 12.14
N PHE A 85 -12.43 13.69 11.02
CA PHE A 85 -11.44 14.24 10.10
C PHE A 85 -10.71 15.44 10.71
N SER A 86 -9.38 15.49 10.56
CA SER A 86 -8.55 16.50 11.22
C SER A 86 -7.23 16.73 10.48
N ALA A 87 -6.43 17.69 10.95
CA ALA A 87 -5.07 17.91 10.45
C ALA A 87 -4.16 16.67 10.54
N LYS A 88 -4.53 15.64 11.32
CA LYS A 88 -3.79 14.36 11.42
C LYS A 88 -4.17 13.35 10.34
N SER A 89 -5.38 13.39 9.79
CA SER A 89 -5.82 12.51 8.70
C SER A 89 -5.42 13.03 7.33
N LEU A 90 -5.21 14.35 7.18
CA LEU A 90 -4.84 14.97 5.90
C LEU A 90 -3.57 14.37 5.24
N PRO A 91 -2.45 14.10 5.94
CA PRO A 91 -1.28 13.47 5.32
C PRO A 91 -1.57 12.05 4.82
N ILE A 92 -2.37 11.28 5.57
CA ILE A 92 -2.77 9.91 5.23
C ILE A 92 -3.65 9.91 3.98
N LEU A 93 -4.60 10.85 3.89
CA LEU A 93 -5.43 11.06 2.70
C LEU A 93 -4.59 11.41 1.47
N ILE A 94 -3.62 12.32 1.61
CA ILE A 94 -2.71 12.71 0.51
C ILE A 94 -1.88 11.50 0.05
N GLN A 95 -1.33 10.70 0.98
CA GLN A 95 -0.56 9.50 0.65
C GLN A 95 -1.43 8.44 -0.05
N ALA A 96 -2.63 8.14 0.46
CA ALA A 96 -3.54 7.18 -0.17
C ALA A 96 -3.98 7.61 -1.58
N LEU A 97 -4.26 8.92 -1.78
CA LEU A 97 -4.57 9.48 -3.10
C LEU A 97 -3.37 9.46 -4.05
N GLN A 98 -2.13 9.53 -3.56
CA GLN A 98 -0.93 9.36 -4.38
C GLN A 98 -0.69 7.88 -4.73
N GLU A 99 -0.69 6.99 -3.75
CA GLU A 99 -0.41 5.55 -3.94
C GLU A 99 -1.44 4.84 -4.85
N GLY A 100 -2.67 5.37 -4.95
CA GLY A 100 -3.69 4.86 -5.87
C GLY A 100 -3.27 4.80 -7.35
N HIS A 101 -2.24 5.56 -7.77
CA HIS A 101 -1.72 5.49 -9.14
C HIS A 101 -0.92 4.19 -9.44
N ILE A 102 -0.52 3.43 -8.41
CA ILE A 102 0.44 2.32 -8.53
C ILE A 102 -0.20 1.08 -9.18
N ILE A 103 -1.54 0.97 -9.14
CA ILE A 103 -2.28 -0.19 -9.70
C ILE A 103 -2.29 -0.25 -11.23
N PHE A 104 -1.90 0.83 -11.91
CA PHE A 104 -1.97 0.93 -13.37
C PHE A 104 -0.66 0.50 -14.05
N SER A 105 -0.75 -0.49 -14.94
CA SER A 105 0.37 -0.83 -15.84
C SER A 105 0.64 0.32 -16.82
N PRO A 106 1.85 0.47 -17.40
CA PRO A 106 2.12 1.60 -18.30
C PRO A 106 1.25 1.58 -19.57
N GLU A 107 0.76 0.41 -20.02
CA GLU A 107 -0.24 0.29 -21.09
C GLU A 107 -1.59 0.90 -20.68
N GLN A 108 -2.03 0.64 -19.45
CA GLN A 108 -3.25 1.23 -18.90
C GLN A 108 -3.09 2.74 -18.73
N LYS A 109 -1.91 3.23 -18.28
CA LYS A 109 -1.61 4.67 -18.20
C LYS A 109 -1.71 5.34 -19.57
N ALA A 110 -1.05 4.77 -20.60
CA ALA A 110 -1.11 5.26 -21.99
C ALA A 110 -2.56 5.35 -22.49
N ARG A 111 -3.34 4.27 -22.31
CA ARG A 111 -4.74 4.16 -22.70
C ARG A 111 -5.66 5.15 -21.97
N ILE A 112 -5.43 5.38 -20.68
CA ILE A 112 -6.18 6.35 -19.85
C ILE A 112 -5.88 7.79 -20.26
N MET A 113 -4.60 8.11 -20.48
CA MET A 113 -4.16 9.43 -20.95
C MET A 113 -4.49 9.70 -22.42
N ARG A 114 -4.88 8.67 -23.19
CA ARG A 114 -5.12 8.70 -24.63
C ARG A 114 -3.86 9.09 -25.42
N VAL A 115 -2.72 8.53 -25.02
CA VAL A 115 -1.45 8.67 -25.75
C VAL A 115 -1.47 7.67 -26.90
N ASP A 116 -1.41 8.20 -28.11
CA ASP A 116 -1.26 7.41 -29.34
C ASP A 116 0.12 6.71 -29.40
N ARG A 117 0.26 5.77 -30.33
CA ARG A 117 1.51 5.06 -30.61
C ARG A 117 2.40 5.89 -31.55
N ASP A 118 3.71 5.70 -31.45
CA ASP A 118 4.73 6.43 -32.22
C ASP A 118 4.92 5.84 -33.64
#